data_AF-A0A922Z406-F1
#
_entry.id   AF-A0A922Z406-F1
#
_cell.length_a   1.000
_cell.length_b   1.000
_cell.length_c   1.000
_cell.angle_alpha   90.00
_cell.angle_beta   90.00
_cell.angle_gamma   90.00
#
_symmetry.space_group_name_H-M   'P 1'
#
loop_
_entity.id
_entity.type
_entity.pdbx_description
1 polymer ?
#
loop_
_entity_poly.entity_id
_entity_poly.type
_entity_poly.pdbx_seq_one_letter_code
_entity_poly.pdbx_strand_id
1 'polypeptide(L)'
;MRALPPAGPCGRESKFLPLPPARIGLDGLFEGYASLFGIADLGKDIVERGAFRESLVRRGPAGIKLLWQHDPAEPIGRWLALTEDSRGLFVRGQLSLAVARAREIHALMREGA
;
A
#
# COMPACT_ATOMS: atom_id res chain seq x y z
N MET A 1 -12.41 39.76 13.83
CA MET A 1 -12.62 38.32 14.12
C MET A 1 -13.20 37.66 12.88
N ARG A 2 -12.47 36.75 12.21
CA ARG A 2 -12.94 36.09 10.99
C ARG A 2 -13.28 34.64 11.33
N ALA A 3 -14.55 34.27 11.16
CA ALA A 3 -15.04 32.93 11.46
C ALA A 3 -14.45 31.89 10.51
N LEU A 4 -14.12 30.70 11.05
CA LEU A 4 -13.71 29.53 10.27
C LEU A 4 -14.96 28.86 9.66
N PRO A 5 -14.90 28.42 8.38
CA PRO A 5 -16.01 27.71 7.76
C PRO A 5 -16.17 26.28 8.32
N PRO A 6 -17.39 25.72 8.32
CA PRO A 6 -17.65 24.39 8.85
C PRO A 6 -16.98 23.30 7.99
N ALA A 7 -16.42 22.29 8.66
CA ALA A 7 -15.84 21.11 8.02
C ALA A 7 -16.91 20.36 7.23
N GLY A 8 -16.71 20.26 5.91
CA GLY A 8 -17.55 19.47 5.02
C GLY A 8 -17.47 17.97 5.34
N PRO A 9 -18.42 17.16 4.82
CA PRO A 9 -18.47 15.74 5.10
C PRO A 9 -17.17 15.04 4.69
N CYS A 10 -16.68 14.18 5.58
CA CYS A 10 -15.50 13.33 5.38
C CYS A 10 -15.77 12.37 4.21
N GLY A 11 -15.49 12.85 2.99
CA GLY A 11 -15.51 12.05 1.79
C GLY A 11 -14.44 10.97 1.89
N ARG A 12 -14.78 9.77 1.42
CA ARG A 12 -13.84 8.65 1.33
C ARG A 12 -12.63 9.08 0.52
N GLU A 13 -11.50 9.32 1.17
CA GLU A 13 -10.27 9.70 0.49
C GLU A 13 -9.73 8.49 -0.26
N SER A 14 -9.61 8.60 -1.58
CA SER A 14 -8.99 7.58 -2.43
C SER A 14 -7.61 8.09 -2.82
N LYS A 15 -6.57 7.56 -2.17
CA LYS A 15 -5.18 7.87 -2.49
C LYS A 15 -4.72 6.95 -3.62
N PHE A 16 -4.64 7.49 -4.83
CA PHE A 16 -4.05 6.78 -5.96
C PHE A 16 -2.53 7.01 -5.97
N LEU A 17 -1.75 5.94 -6.10
CA LEU A 17 -0.35 6.06 -6.49
C LEU A 17 -0.30 6.40 -7.99
N PRO A 18 0.55 7.34 -8.45
CA PRO A 18 0.65 7.69 -9.86
C PRO A 18 1.22 6.58 -10.75
N LEU A 19 1.63 5.45 -10.16
CA LEU A 19 2.14 4.28 -10.88
C LEU A 19 1.31 3.05 -10.51
N PRO A 20 0.78 2.30 -11.50
CA PRO A 20 0.14 1.02 -11.24
C PRO A 20 1.15 0.03 -10.64
N PRO A 21 0.69 -1.04 -9.94
CA PRO A 21 1.57 -2.13 -9.58
C PRO A 21 2.31 -2.63 -10.82
N ALA A 22 3.63 -2.77 -10.71
CA ALA A 22 4.50 -3.02 -11.84
C ALA A 22 4.18 -4.36 -12.53
N ARG A 23 3.66 -5.34 -11.78
CA ARG A 23 3.18 -6.64 -12.29
C ARG A 23 2.05 -7.19 -11.42
N ILE A 24 1.07 -7.84 -12.06
CA ILE A 24 -0.01 -8.59 -11.40
C ILE A 24 -0.06 -9.99 -12.03
N GLY A 25 0.20 -11.02 -11.23
CA GLY A 25 0.18 -12.42 -11.62
C GLY A 25 -1.22 -13.04 -11.53
N LEU A 26 -1.46 -14.11 -12.30
CA LEU A 26 -2.72 -14.87 -12.27
C LEU A 26 -2.98 -15.56 -10.93
N ASP A 27 -1.90 -15.83 -10.19
CA ASP A 27 -1.91 -16.47 -8.88
C ASP A 27 -2.12 -15.48 -7.72
N GLY A 28 -2.28 -14.19 -8.00
CA GLY A 28 -2.41 -13.15 -6.97
C GLY A 28 -1.10 -12.53 -6.51
N LEU A 29 0.02 -12.84 -7.17
CA LEU A 29 1.27 -12.12 -6.99
C LEU A 29 1.15 -10.68 -7.49
N PHE A 30 1.72 -9.74 -6.77
CA PHE A 30 1.89 -8.37 -7.25
C PHE A 30 3.14 -7.73 -6.67
N GLU A 31 3.66 -6.73 -7.37
CA GLU A 31 4.83 -5.97 -6.93
C GLU A 31 4.75 -4.50 -7.35
N GLY A 32 5.46 -3.65 -6.63
CA GLY A 32 5.49 -2.21 -6.89
C GLY A 32 6.19 -1.43 -5.78
N TYR A 33 6.14 -0.10 -5.90
CA TYR A 33 6.64 0.80 -4.87
C TYR A 33 5.48 1.23 -3.97
N ALA A 34 5.58 0.90 -2.67
CA ALA A 34 4.59 1.34 -1.69
C ALA A 34 4.84 2.79 -1.23
N SER A 35 6.07 3.29 -1.37
CA SER A 35 6.45 4.67 -1.07
C SER A 35 7.68 5.03 -1.90
N LEU A 36 7.74 6.26 -2.43
CA LEU A 36 8.90 6.79 -3.14
C LEU A 36 9.61 7.83 -2.25
N PHE A 37 10.93 7.82 -2.28
CA PHE A 37 11.72 8.73 -1.45
C PHE A 37 11.85 10.12 -2.08
N GLY A 38 11.83 11.16 -1.26
CA GLY A 38 12.04 12.54 -1.69
C GLY A 38 10.90 13.12 -2.54
N ILE A 39 9.75 12.45 -2.61
CA ILE A 39 8.56 12.91 -3.31
C ILE A 39 7.45 13.06 -2.28
N ALA A 40 6.81 14.23 -2.25
CA ALA A 40 5.65 14.46 -1.41
C ALA A 40 4.47 13.60 -1.86
N ASP A 41 3.86 12.86 -0.94
CA ASP A 41 2.63 12.12 -1.19
C ASP A 41 1.40 13.04 -1.17
N LEU A 42 0.20 12.46 -1.31
CA LEU A 42 -1.05 13.20 -1.27
C LEU A 42 -1.33 13.85 0.10
N GLY A 43 -0.76 13.31 1.18
CA GLY A 43 -0.76 13.90 2.52
C GLY A 43 0.25 15.02 2.70
N LYS A 44 1.12 15.27 1.70
CA LYS A 44 2.27 16.17 1.73
C LYS A 44 3.41 15.70 2.64
N ASP A 45 3.45 14.42 2.96
CA ASP A 45 4.56 13.81 3.67
C ASP A 45 5.66 13.44 2.69
N ILE A 46 6.92 13.71 3.05
CA ILE A 46 8.10 13.28 2.29
C ILE A 46 8.79 12.18 3.10
N VAL A 47 8.94 11.02 2.48
CA VAL A 47 9.64 9.89 3.09
C VAL A 47 11.13 9.96 2.71
N GLU A 48 11.98 9.89 3.73
CA GLU A 48 13.44 9.88 3.58
C GLU A 48 14.00 8.45 3.44
N ARG A 49 15.17 8.34 2.82
CA ARG A 49 15.88 7.06 2.71
C ARG A 49 16.22 6.51 4.09
N GLY A 50 15.96 5.23 4.31
CA GLY A 50 16.25 4.56 5.58
C GLY A 50 15.13 4.68 6.60
N ALA A 51 14.04 5.41 6.30
CA ALA A 51 12.89 5.55 7.19
C ALA A 51 12.25 4.20 7.57
N PHE A 52 12.33 3.18 6.70
CA PHE A 52 11.74 1.87 6.97
C PHE A 52 12.75 0.86 7.55
N ARG A 53 14.06 1.11 7.41
CA ARG A 53 15.13 0.13 7.63
C ARG A 53 15.02 -0.61 8.97
N GLU A 54 14.93 0.11 10.07
CA GLU A 54 14.90 -0.49 11.41
C GLU A 54 13.65 -1.34 11.63
N SER A 55 12.50 -0.89 11.13
CA SER A 55 11.23 -1.60 11.27
C SER A 55 11.19 -2.86 10.41
N LEU A 56 11.76 -2.81 9.21
CA LEU A 56 11.91 -3.97 8.34
C LEU A 56 12.83 -5.03 8.94
N VAL A 57 13.97 -4.62 9.50
CA VAL A 57 14.89 -5.54 10.20
C VAL A 57 14.22 -6.18 11.41
N ARG A 58 13.47 -5.40 12.21
CA ARG A 58 12.85 -5.88 13.44
C ARG A 58 11.69 -6.85 13.19
N ARG A 59 10.85 -6.60 12.19
CA ARG A 59 9.61 -7.36 11.96
C ARG A 59 9.74 -8.42 10.86
N GLY A 60 10.56 -8.15 9.85
CA GLY A 60 10.57 -8.90 8.60
C GLY A 60 9.23 -8.84 7.83
N PRO A 61 9.15 -9.40 6.63
CA PRO A 61 7.92 -9.42 5.82
C PRO A 61 6.75 -10.13 6.51
N ALA A 62 7.01 -11.25 7.19
CA ALA A 62 5.97 -12.01 7.88
C ALA A 62 5.37 -11.28 9.10
N GLY A 63 6.11 -10.34 9.69
CA GLY A 63 5.64 -9.51 10.82
C GLY A 63 4.80 -8.30 10.40
N ILE A 64 4.58 -8.10 9.10
CA ILE A 64 3.78 -7.01 8.54
C ILE A 64 2.58 -7.62 7.83
N LYS A 65 1.38 -7.14 8.15
CA LYS A 65 0.13 -7.66 7.56
C LYS A 65 -0.17 -6.96 6.24
N LEU A 66 -0.69 -7.71 5.27
CA LEU A 66 -1.30 -7.17 4.05
C LEU A 66 -2.80 -7.05 4.28
N LEU A 67 -3.27 -5.83 4.49
CA LEU A 67 -4.63 -5.51 4.94
C LEU A 67 -5.44 -4.81 3.85
N TRP A 68 -6.75 -4.99 3.86
CA TRP A 68 -7.67 -4.15 3.11
C TRP A 68 -7.87 -2.81 3.83
N GLN A 69 -7.66 -1.69 3.14
CA GLN A 69 -7.99 -0.34 3.64
C GLN A 69 -7.50 -0.04 5.06
N HIS A 70 -6.32 -0.55 5.43
CA HIS A 70 -5.75 -0.45 6.78
C HIS A 70 -6.56 -1.11 7.92
N ASP A 71 -7.59 -1.89 7.61
CA ASP A 71 -8.39 -2.60 8.61
C ASP A 71 -7.65 -3.86 9.11
N PRO A 72 -7.26 -3.94 10.40
CA PRO A 72 -6.56 -5.10 10.95
C PRO A 72 -7.42 -6.38 11.00
N ALA A 73 -8.75 -6.26 10.88
CA ALA A 73 -9.68 -7.39 10.82
C ALA A 73 -9.82 -7.99 9.41
N GLU A 74 -9.35 -7.30 8.37
CA GLU A 74 -9.43 -7.76 6.98
C GLU A 74 -8.05 -8.02 6.35
N PRO A 75 -7.32 -9.08 6.77
CA PRO A 75 -6.13 -9.52 6.06
C PRO A 75 -6.50 -10.15 4.71
N ILE A 76 -5.86 -9.67 3.65
CA ILE A 76 -6.13 -10.11 2.27
C ILE A 76 -4.98 -10.91 1.64
N GLY A 77 -3.90 -11.14 2.40
CA GLY A 77 -2.78 -11.94 1.94
C GLY A 77 -1.54 -11.77 2.80
N ARG A 78 -0.37 -11.92 2.19
CA ARG A 78 0.94 -11.80 2.87
C ARG A 78 1.96 -11.05 2.04
N TRP A 79 2.91 -10.42 2.70
CA TRP A 79 4.10 -9.87 2.06
C TRP A 79 5.15 -10.97 1.86
N LEU A 80 5.72 -11.03 0.66
CA LEU A 80 6.84 -11.91 0.31
C LEU A 80 8.18 -11.18 0.45
N ALA A 81 8.22 -9.89 0.09
CA ALA A 81 9.40 -9.05 0.24
C ALA A 81 8.99 -7.60 0.51
N LEU A 82 9.77 -6.92 1.34
CA LEU A 82 9.67 -5.50 1.65
C LEU A 82 11.10 -4.99 1.78
N THR A 83 11.56 -4.17 0.83
CA THR A 83 12.97 -3.75 0.76
C THR A 83 13.07 -2.31 0.32
N GLU A 84 13.96 -1.54 0.95
CA GLU A 84 14.30 -0.21 0.48
C GLU A 84 15.36 -0.30 -0.63
N ASP A 85 15.18 0.47 -1.71
CA ASP A 85 16.17 0.67 -2.75
C ASP A 85 16.48 2.17 -2.95
N SER A 86 17.17 2.53 -4.04
CA SER A 86 17.50 3.93 -4.33
C SER A 86 16.29 4.80 -4.70
N ARG A 87 15.13 4.20 -5.00
CA ARG A 87 13.91 4.90 -5.41
C ARG A 87 12.90 5.00 -4.27
N GLY A 88 12.76 3.96 -3.46
CA GLY A 88 11.69 3.87 -2.47
C GLY A 88 11.62 2.54 -1.72
N LEU A 89 10.47 2.30 -1.09
CA LEU A 89 10.10 1.01 -0.52
C LEU A 89 9.48 0.13 -1.59
N PHE A 90 10.26 -0.81 -2.12
CA PHE A 90 9.80 -1.84 -3.02
C PHE A 90 9.14 -2.99 -2.24
N VAL A 91 7.99 -3.45 -2.73
CA VAL A 91 7.19 -4.48 -2.09
C VAL A 91 6.79 -5.55 -3.10
N ARG A 92 6.75 -6.79 -2.62
CA ARG A 92 6.16 -7.92 -3.35
C ARG A 92 5.21 -8.66 -2.43
N GLY A 93 3.96 -8.76 -2.85
CA GLY A 93 2.86 -9.33 -2.08
C GLY A 93 2.21 -10.52 -2.79
N GLN A 94 1.49 -11.31 -2.01
CA GLN A 94 0.68 -12.42 -2.48
C GLN A 94 -0.72 -12.28 -1.88
N LEU A 95 -1.72 -12.04 -2.73
CA LEU A 95 -3.13 -12.09 -2.35
C LEU A 95 -3.53 -13.53 -2.03
N SER A 96 -4.35 -13.70 -1.00
CA SER A 96 -4.90 -15.01 -0.64
C SER A 96 -6.21 -15.23 -1.38
N LEU A 97 -6.18 -15.91 -2.53
CA LEU A 97 -7.38 -16.16 -3.35
C LEU A 97 -8.43 -17.07 -2.65
N ALA A 98 -8.13 -17.61 -1.47
CA ALA A 98 -9.13 -18.24 -0.62
C ALA A 98 -10.07 -17.22 0.07
N VAL A 99 -9.59 -15.98 0.28
CA VAL A 99 -10.35 -14.88 0.89
C VAL A 99 -11.19 -14.18 -0.18
N ALA A 100 -12.50 -13.99 0.07
CA ALA A 100 -13.42 -13.37 -0.89
C ALA A 100 -12.97 -11.97 -1.31
N ARG A 101 -12.67 -11.09 -0.34
CA ARG A 101 -12.18 -9.73 -0.60
C ARG A 101 -10.92 -9.71 -1.46
N ALA A 102 -9.98 -10.62 -1.23
CA ALA A 102 -8.75 -10.70 -2.00
C ALA A 102 -9.00 -11.10 -3.47
N ARG A 103 -9.98 -11.98 -3.73
CA ARG A 103 -10.39 -12.32 -5.10
C ARG A 103 -11.03 -11.15 -5.83
N GLU A 104 -11.89 -10.40 -5.14
CA GLU A 104 -12.51 -9.20 -5.70
C GLU A 104 -11.45 -8.17 -6.11
N ILE A 105 -10.50 -7.88 -5.22
CA ILE A 105 -9.39 -6.97 -5.50
C ILE A 105 -8.53 -7.50 -6.65
N HIS A 106 -8.20 -8.79 -6.65
CA HIS A 106 -7.40 -9.40 -7.71
C HIS A 106 -8.06 -9.26 -9.09
N ALA A 107 -9.38 -9.43 -9.18
CA ALA A 107 -10.13 -9.22 -10.42
C ALA A 107 -10.03 -7.76 -10.89
N LEU A 108 -10.29 -6.80 -10.01
CA LEU A 108 -10.23 -5.37 -10.32
C LEU A 108 -8.82 -4.94 -10.76
N MET A 109 -7.79 -5.40 -10.04
CA MET A 109 -6.39 -5.15 -10.39
C MET A 109 -6.06 -5.64 -11.81
N ARG A 110 -6.57 -6.82 -12.20
CA ARG A 110 -6.35 -7.38 -13.55
C ARG A 110 -7.09 -6.63 -14.65
N GLU A 111 -8.21 -6.01 -14.32
CA GLU A 111 -8.99 -5.17 -15.23
C GLU A 111 -8.43 -3.74 -15.32
N GLY A 112 -7.54 -3.36 -14.41
CA GLY A 112 -6.95 -2.01 -14.35
C GLY A 112 -7.88 -0.98 -13.74
N ALA A 113 -8.84 -1.41 -12.90
CA ALA A 113 -9.82 -0.58 -12.22
C ALA A 113 -9.32 -0.02 -10.88
#